data_AF-A0A0U0W903-F1
#
_entry.id   AF-A0A0U0W903-F1
#
_cell.length_a   1.000
_cell.length_b   1.000
_cell.length_c   1.000
_cell.angle_alpha   90.00
_cell.angle_beta   90.00
_cell.angle_gamma   90.00
#
_symmetry.space_group_name_H-M   'P 1'
#
loop_
_entity.id
_entity.type
_entity.pdbx_description
1 polymer ?
#
loop_
_entity_poly.entity_id
_entity_poly.type
_entity_poly.pdbx_seq_one_letter_code
_entity_poly.pdbx_strand_id
1 'polypeptide(L)'
;MTDNTPDIPLGSWLAELPDERLIRLLELRPDLAQPPPGSIAALAARAQARQSVKAATDELDFLRLAVLDALVVLQADSAPVPTTKLSAALIWRRPRWSRRLQPEPVGHLLAESHAFGLVGRGAISTPGRALLDEAADARDAVDAMARAMPEPIDHFLVQADLTIVVPGPLERELAQHLAAVATVESAGAAMVYRVSEQSIRHALDVGKTRDWMHQLFAKHSKTPVPQGLTYLIDDVARRHGQLRIGMAASFVRCEDPTLLAQAVAAGESLQLRALAPTVAVSPAPIAEVLAALRGAGFAPAAEDSSGSVVDIRPRGARVPAPQPRRTYRGASRPNAESLNAVVAVLRRVTAAPFGNIRVDPAVTMSLLQRAAREQDTLVIGYHDAAGVATQRVVAPISVRGGQLVAFDSASGRLRDFAIHRITSVVSANGR
;
A
#
# COMPACT_ATOMS: atom_id res chain seq x y z
N MET A 1 -35.40 19.72 -39.49
CA MET A 1 -35.19 19.91 -38.05
C MET A 1 -34.88 18.57 -37.42
N THR A 2 -33.96 18.52 -36.46
CA THR A 2 -33.83 17.41 -35.51
C THR A 2 -34.50 17.85 -34.22
N ASP A 3 -35.46 17.09 -33.72
CA ASP A 3 -36.11 17.42 -32.45
C ASP A 3 -35.15 17.10 -31.30
N ASN A 4 -34.53 18.15 -30.76
CA ASN A 4 -33.74 18.06 -29.53
C ASN A 4 -34.69 17.78 -28.36
N THR A 5 -34.89 16.50 -28.05
CA THR A 5 -35.38 16.09 -26.72
C THR A 5 -34.45 16.69 -25.66
N PRO A 6 -34.95 17.51 -24.72
CA PRO A 6 -34.09 18.14 -23.72
C PRO A 6 -33.51 17.09 -22.76
N ASP A 7 -32.26 17.29 -22.35
CA ASP A 7 -31.61 16.47 -21.32
C ASP A 7 -32.46 16.44 -20.04
N ILE A 8 -33.02 15.28 -19.71
CA ILE A 8 -33.81 15.09 -18.49
C ILE A 8 -32.84 15.03 -17.30
N PRO A 9 -32.87 15.98 -16.34
CA PRO A 9 -31.95 15.96 -15.20
C PRO A 9 -32.15 14.69 -14.37
N LEU A 10 -31.05 14.07 -13.92
CA LEU A 10 -31.09 12.81 -13.17
C LEU A 10 -32.01 12.87 -11.93
N GLY A 11 -32.13 14.02 -11.28
CA GLY A 11 -33.04 14.23 -10.15
C GLY A 11 -34.53 14.14 -10.53
N SER A 12 -34.90 14.60 -11.72
CA SER A 12 -36.27 14.49 -12.25
C SER A 12 -36.57 13.04 -12.64
N TRP A 13 -35.66 12.40 -13.38
CA TRP A 13 -35.80 11.00 -13.77
C TRP A 13 -35.91 10.06 -12.57
N LEU A 14 -35.09 10.26 -11.52
CA LEU A 14 -35.20 9.51 -10.26
C LEU A 14 -36.49 9.79 -9.48
N ALA A 15 -37.14 10.95 -9.68
CA ALA A 15 -38.44 11.23 -9.09
C ALA A 15 -39.59 10.54 -9.86
N GLU A 16 -39.43 10.29 -11.15
CA GLU A 16 -40.41 9.63 -12.02
C GLU A 16 -40.34 8.09 -11.99
N LEU A 17 -39.21 7.50 -11.56
CA LEU A 17 -39.08 6.05 -11.37
C LEU A 17 -40.13 5.49 -10.38
N PRO A 18 -40.72 4.30 -10.62
CA PRO A 18 -41.46 3.55 -9.61
C PRO A 18 -40.60 3.15 -8.40
N ASP A 19 -41.24 2.95 -7.24
CA ASP A 19 -40.53 2.65 -5.98
C ASP A 19 -39.75 1.33 -6.05
N GLU A 20 -40.23 0.31 -6.76
CA GLU A 20 -39.53 -0.95 -6.99
C GLU A 20 -38.22 -0.74 -7.78
N ARG A 21 -38.20 0.25 -8.68
CA ARG A 21 -37.01 0.63 -9.46
C ARG A 21 -36.01 1.41 -8.61
N LEU A 22 -36.49 2.22 -7.66
CA LEU A 22 -35.65 2.90 -6.66
C LEU A 22 -35.06 1.92 -5.64
N ILE A 23 -35.86 1.00 -5.11
CA ILE A 23 -35.40 -0.08 -4.23
C ILE A 23 -34.32 -0.90 -4.96
N ARG A 24 -34.59 -1.32 -6.21
CA ARG A 24 -33.62 -2.10 -7.00
C ARG A 24 -32.34 -1.34 -7.32
N LEU A 25 -32.41 -0.01 -7.49
CA LEU A 25 -31.21 0.82 -7.60
C LEU A 25 -30.38 0.76 -6.32
N LEU A 26 -31.00 0.90 -5.14
CA LEU A 26 -30.32 0.87 -3.84
C LEU A 26 -29.78 -0.54 -3.49
N GLU A 27 -30.44 -1.62 -3.89
CA GLU A 27 -29.91 -3.00 -3.77
C GLU A 27 -28.62 -3.20 -4.58
N LEU A 28 -28.59 -2.67 -5.82
CA LEU A 28 -27.44 -2.76 -6.72
C LEU A 28 -26.35 -1.73 -6.39
N ARG A 29 -26.66 -0.74 -5.55
CA ARG A 29 -25.79 0.37 -5.15
C ARG A 29 -25.92 0.68 -3.65
N PRO A 30 -25.42 -0.19 -2.74
CA PRO A 30 -25.52 0.03 -1.30
C PRO A 30 -24.88 1.35 -0.82
N ASP A 31 -23.91 1.88 -1.56
CA ASP A 31 -23.27 3.18 -1.32
C ASP A 31 -24.23 4.38 -1.48
N LEU A 32 -25.32 4.21 -2.22
CA LEU A 32 -26.39 5.21 -2.29
C LEU A 32 -27.30 5.17 -1.06
N ALA A 33 -27.43 4.01 -0.42
CA ALA A 33 -28.30 3.79 0.74
C ALA A 33 -27.63 4.16 2.08
N GLN A 34 -26.29 4.16 2.16
CA GLN A 34 -25.55 4.40 3.41
C GLN A 34 -24.53 5.55 3.28
N PRO A 35 -24.62 6.62 4.11
CA PRO A 35 -25.71 6.95 5.04
C PRO A 35 -27.01 7.30 4.28
N PRO A 36 -28.21 7.16 4.86
CA PRO A 36 -29.46 7.37 4.15
C PRO A 36 -29.56 8.78 3.51
N PRO A 37 -29.99 8.89 2.23
CA PRO A 37 -30.16 10.18 1.54
C PRO A 37 -31.43 10.91 2.01
N GLY A 38 -31.32 12.21 2.29
CA GLY A 38 -32.44 13.02 2.82
C GLY A 38 -33.44 13.54 1.78
N SER A 39 -33.15 13.46 0.48
CA SER A 39 -34.06 13.87 -0.61
C SER A 39 -33.63 13.26 -1.94
N ILE A 40 -34.52 13.23 -2.95
CA ILE A 40 -34.15 12.70 -4.28
C ILE A 40 -33.06 13.56 -4.94
N ALA A 41 -33.03 14.88 -4.68
CA ALA A 41 -31.94 15.75 -5.09
C ALA A 41 -30.60 15.36 -4.42
N ALA A 42 -30.61 15.00 -3.13
CA ALA A 42 -29.42 14.52 -2.43
C ALA A 42 -28.99 13.12 -2.91
N LEU A 43 -29.93 12.23 -3.25
CA LEU A 43 -29.66 10.94 -3.89
C LEU A 43 -29.04 11.12 -5.28
N ALA A 44 -29.59 12.01 -6.12
CA ALA A 44 -29.07 12.32 -7.45
C ALA A 44 -27.67 12.95 -7.40
N ALA A 45 -27.45 13.90 -6.47
CA ALA A 45 -26.15 14.51 -6.24
C ALA A 45 -25.12 13.48 -5.73
N ARG A 46 -25.54 12.55 -4.86
CA ARG A 46 -24.69 11.43 -4.41
C ARG A 46 -24.38 10.47 -5.55
N ALA A 47 -25.36 10.09 -6.37
CA ALA A 47 -25.15 9.18 -7.50
C ALA A 47 -24.20 9.73 -8.57
N GLN A 48 -24.10 11.05 -8.69
CA GLN A 48 -23.13 11.75 -9.54
C GLN A 48 -21.81 12.07 -8.82
N ALA A 49 -21.72 11.90 -7.50
CA ALA A 49 -20.52 12.22 -6.73
C ALA A 49 -19.38 11.24 -7.06
N ARG A 50 -18.17 11.78 -7.28
CA ARG A 50 -17.00 11.03 -7.76
C ARG A 50 -16.70 9.73 -7.00
N GLN A 51 -16.91 9.70 -5.68
CA GLN A 51 -16.72 8.50 -4.85
C GLN A 51 -17.77 7.42 -5.13
N SER A 52 -19.03 7.82 -5.30
CA SER A 52 -20.17 6.94 -5.58
C SER A 52 -20.11 6.39 -7.01
N VAL A 53 -19.77 7.25 -7.97
CA VAL A 53 -19.47 6.82 -9.36
C VAL A 53 -18.27 5.87 -9.38
N LYS A 54 -17.19 6.14 -8.63
CA LYS A 54 -16.04 5.23 -8.53
C LYS A 54 -16.48 3.85 -8.01
N ALA A 55 -17.18 3.79 -6.87
CA ALA A 55 -17.69 2.55 -6.31
C ALA A 55 -18.61 1.78 -7.28
N ALA A 56 -19.42 2.50 -8.07
CA ALA A 56 -20.23 1.92 -9.14
C ALA A 56 -19.39 1.30 -10.27
N THR A 57 -18.22 1.89 -10.56
CA THR A 57 -17.31 1.45 -11.64
C THR A 57 -16.30 0.40 -11.21
N ASP A 58 -15.93 0.33 -9.94
CA ASP A 58 -14.91 -0.59 -9.42
C ASP A 58 -15.32 -2.06 -9.61
N GLU A 59 -16.56 -2.45 -9.25
CA GLU A 59 -17.05 -3.83 -9.43
C GLU A 59 -17.46 -4.18 -10.89
N LEU A 60 -17.31 -3.29 -11.86
CA LEU A 60 -17.71 -3.60 -13.25
C LEU A 60 -16.76 -4.63 -13.89
N ASP A 61 -17.26 -5.48 -14.79
CA ASP A 61 -16.52 -6.64 -15.29
C ASP A 61 -16.27 -6.66 -16.82
N PHE A 62 -15.92 -7.82 -17.41
CA PHE A 62 -15.65 -7.93 -18.87
C PHE A 62 -16.91 -7.72 -19.71
N LEU A 63 -18.09 -8.04 -19.17
CA LEU A 63 -19.34 -7.83 -19.89
C LEU A 63 -19.84 -6.39 -19.72
N ARG A 64 -19.80 -5.85 -18.49
CA ARG A 64 -20.35 -4.51 -18.18
C ARG A 64 -19.64 -3.36 -18.90
N LEU A 65 -18.30 -3.33 -18.96
CA LEU A 65 -17.63 -2.25 -19.70
C LEU A 65 -17.84 -2.37 -21.22
N ALA A 66 -17.91 -3.59 -21.76
CA ALA A 66 -18.21 -3.80 -23.18
C ALA A 66 -19.61 -3.27 -23.54
N VAL A 67 -20.61 -3.49 -22.67
CA VAL A 67 -21.97 -2.94 -22.82
C VAL A 67 -21.94 -1.41 -22.92
N LEU A 68 -21.10 -0.73 -22.12
CA LEU A 68 -20.96 0.73 -22.18
C LEU A 68 -20.23 1.20 -23.45
N ASP A 69 -19.13 0.55 -23.86
CA ASP A 69 -18.45 0.84 -25.15
C ASP A 69 -19.42 0.69 -26.33
N ALA A 70 -20.19 -0.40 -26.37
CA ALA A 70 -21.16 -0.65 -27.44
C ALA A 70 -22.34 0.33 -27.42
N LEU A 71 -22.74 0.86 -26.25
CA LEU A 71 -23.74 1.93 -26.16
C LEU A 71 -23.20 3.25 -26.76
N VAL A 72 -21.98 3.65 -26.42
CA VAL A 72 -21.33 4.85 -27.00
C VAL A 72 -21.16 4.71 -28.52
N VAL A 73 -20.72 3.54 -28.98
CA VAL A 73 -20.56 3.22 -30.41
C VAL A 73 -21.88 3.24 -31.19
N LEU A 74 -23.00 2.96 -30.51
CA LEU A 74 -24.34 3.05 -31.09
C LEU A 74 -25.01 4.42 -30.86
N GLN A 75 -24.26 5.40 -30.33
CA GLN A 75 -24.68 6.78 -30.04
C GLN A 75 -25.90 6.86 -29.10
N ALA A 76 -25.88 6.02 -28.04
CA ALA A 76 -26.92 5.96 -27.01
C ALA A 76 -27.00 7.19 -26.10
N ASP A 77 -26.02 8.09 -26.21
CA ASP A 77 -25.99 9.45 -25.66
C ASP A 77 -26.84 10.44 -26.48
N SER A 78 -26.93 10.22 -27.80
CA SER A 78 -27.68 11.07 -28.74
C SER A 78 -29.11 10.57 -29.03
N ALA A 79 -29.36 9.27 -28.95
CA ALA A 79 -30.68 8.69 -29.17
C ALA A 79 -30.87 7.33 -28.45
N PRO A 80 -32.08 6.97 -27.97
CA PRO A 80 -32.31 5.69 -27.31
C PRO A 80 -32.01 4.47 -28.20
N VAL A 81 -31.11 3.59 -27.73
CA VAL A 81 -30.70 2.37 -28.45
C VAL A 81 -31.50 1.15 -27.96
N PRO A 82 -32.25 0.44 -28.84
CA PRO A 82 -32.93 -0.80 -28.47
C PRO A 82 -31.95 -1.89 -28.02
N THR A 83 -32.31 -2.62 -26.96
CA THR A 83 -31.48 -3.67 -26.35
C THR A 83 -31.11 -4.79 -27.32
N THR A 84 -31.96 -5.07 -28.32
CA THR A 84 -31.70 -6.01 -29.42
C THR A 84 -30.53 -5.55 -30.30
N LYS A 85 -30.48 -4.27 -30.67
CA LYS A 85 -29.40 -3.66 -31.47
C LYS A 85 -28.07 -3.65 -30.70
N LEU A 86 -28.14 -3.34 -29.40
CA LEU A 86 -26.99 -3.38 -28.49
C LEU A 86 -26.42 -4.80 -28.35
N SER A 87 -27.28 -5.80 -28.13
CA SER A 87 -26.89 -7.21 -28.01
C SER A 87 -26.16 -7.70 -29.27
N ALA A 88 -26.69 -7.39 -30.46
CA ALA A 88 -26.06 -7.73 -31.73
C ALA A 88 -24.66 -7.10 -31.88
N ALA A 89 -24.50 -5.82 -31.54
CA ALA A 89 -23.20 -5.13 -31.61
C ALA A 89 -22.15 -5.71 -30.64
N LEU A 90 -22.57 -6.14 -29.45
CA LEU A 90 -21.71 -6.78 -28.44
C LEU A 90 -21.21 -8.16 -28.89
N ILE A 91 -22.13 -8.99 -29.36
CA ILE A 91 -21.84 -10.33 -29.92
C ILE A 91 -20.88 -10.21 -31.11
N TRP A 92 -20.99 -9.14 -31.91
CA TRP A 92 -20.08 -8.89 -33.04
C TRP A 92 -18.69 -8.40 -32.61
N ARG A 93 -18.59 -7.42 -31.69
CA ARG A 93 -17.32 -6.71 -31.42
C ARG A 93 -16.29 -7.49 -30.59
N ARG A 94 -16.70 -8.03 -29.43
CA ARG A 94 -15.77 -8.56 -28.40
C ARG A 94 -16.41 -9.71 -27.60
N PRO A 95 -16.55 -10.92 -28.16
CA PRO A 95 -17.27 -12.03 -27.51
C PRO A 95 -16.71 -12.56 -26.18
N ARG A 96 -15.57 -12.08 -25.67
CA ARG A 96 -14.81 -12.78 -24.60
C ARG A 96 -14.13 -11.95 -23.51
N TRP A 97 -13.83 -10.66 -23.67
CA TRP A 97 -12.52 -10.12 -23.15
C TRP A 97 -12.24 -8.97 -21.96
N SER A 98 -13.19 -6.94 -21.26
CA SER A 98 -12.99 -5.59 -20.53
C SER A 98 -12.77 -5.42 -19.00
N ARG A 99 -13.01 -6.40 -18.11
CA ARG A 99 -12.55 -6.57 -16.71
C ARG A 99 -11.12 -6.06 -16.42
N ARG A 100 -10.28 -6.00 -17.45
CA ARG A 100 -8.87 -5.60 -17.40
C ARG A 100 -8.63 -4.11 -17.66
N LEU A 101 -9.66 -3.34 -18.01
CA LEU A 101 -9.61 -1.92 -18.40
C LEU A 101 -10.48 -1.03 -17.49
N GLN A 102 -10.77 -1.50 -16.27
CA GLN A 102 -11.62 -0.80 -15.31
C GLN A 102 -10.84 0.24 -14.49
N PRO A 103 -11.51 1.27 -13.92
CA PRO A 103 -10.83 2.34 -13.17
C PRO A 103 -10.03 1.88 -11.94
N GLU A 104 -10.44 0.80 -11.27
CA GLU A 104 -9.66 0.20 -10.18
C GLU A 104 -8.35 -0.45 -10.68
N PRO A 105 -8.35 -1.43 -11.62
CA PRO A 105 -7.15 -1.91 -12.29
C PRO A 105 -6.23 -0.82 -12.86
N VAL A 106 -6.79 0.21 -13.51
CA VAL A 106 -6.01 1.36 -14.00
C VAL A 106 -5.43 2.18 -12.84
N GLY A 107 -6.18 2.37 -11.75
CA GLY A 107 -5.71 2.99 -10.52
C GLY A 107 -4.59 2.20 -9.83
N HIS A 108 -4.65 0.87 -9.86
CA HIS A 108 -3.57 -0.01 -9.38
C HIS A 108 -2.33 0.11 -10.27
N LEU A 109 -2.47 0.08 -11.59
CA LEU A 109 -1.36 0.31 -12.52
C LEU A 109 -0.74 1.71 -12.37
N LEU A 110 -1.54 2.74 -12.05
CA LEU A 110 -1.04 4.09 -11.77
C LEU A 110 -0.38 4.21 -10.38
N ALA A 111 -0.87 3.50 -9.36
CA ALA A 111 -0.24 3.44 -8.05
C ALA A 111 1.10 2.67 -8.11
N GLU A 112 1.14 1.59 -8.89
CA GLU A 112 2.35 0.85 -9.26
C GLU A 112 3.33 1.72 -10.05
N SER A 113 2.87 2.44 -11.08
CA SER A 113 3.68 3.43 -11.82
C SER A 113 4.21 4.55 -10.93
N HIS A 114 3.47 4.93 -9.88
CA HIS A 114 3.91 5.93 -8.90
C HIS A 114 4.92 5.35 -7.89
N ALA A 115 4.78 4.08 -7.50
CA ALA A 115 5.77 3.37 -6.69
C ALA A 115 7.10 3.17 -7.44
N PHE A 116 7.04 2.98 -8.77
CA PHE A 116 8.21 2.92 -9.66
C PHE A 116 8.73 4.30 -10.11
N GLY A 117 8.14 5.42 -9.67
CA GLY A 117 8.59 6.78 -10.04
C GLY A 117 8.36 7.18 -11.50
N LEU A 118 7.61 6.38 -12.27
CA LEU A 118 7.23 6.69 -13.66
C LEU A 118 6.15 7.79 -13.71
N VAL A 119 5.34 7.92 -12.66
CA VAL A 119 4.29 8.95 -12.53
C VAL A 119 4.41 9.64 -11.17
N GLY A 120 4.41 10.97 -11.15
CA GLY A 120 4.44 11.79 -9.93
C GLY A 120 3.39 12.89 -9.99
N ARG A 121 2.59 13.05 -8.92
CA ARG A 121 1.51 14.07 -8.82
C ARG A 121 0.50 14.04 -9.99
N GLY A 122 0.35 12.90 -10.67
CA GLY A 122 -0.55 12.72 -11.82
C GLY A 122 0.04 13.07 -13.18
N ALA A 123 1.32 13.45 -13.25
CA ALA A 123 2.07 13.62 -14.50
C ALA A 123 3.11 12.51 -14.66
N ILE A 124 3.42 12.12 -15.91
CA ILE A 124 4.57 11.24 -16.19
C ILE A 124 5.88 11.97 -15.82
N SER A 125 6.82 11.26 -15.21
CA SER A 125 8.14 11.83 -14.87
C SER A 125 8.99 12.02 -16.13
N THR A 126 9.93 12.98 -16.12
CA THR A 126 10.85 13.21 -17.25
C THR A 126 11.59 11.94 -17.70
N PRO A 127 12.21 11.13 -16.81
CA PRO A 127 12.78 9.84 -17.20
C PRO A 127 11.73 8.82 -17.63
N GLY A 128 10.54 8.79 -17.00
CA GLY A 128 9.43 7.92 -17.43
C GLY A 128 8.96 8.24 -18.85
N ARG A 129 8.98 9.52 -19.26
CA ARG A 129 8.66 9.94 -20.63
C ARG A 129 9.74 9.51 -21.62
N ALA A 130 11.03 9.72 -21.30
CA ALA A 130 12.13 9.29 -22.14
C ALA A 130 12.18 7.75 -22.31
N LEU A 131 11.79 7.00 -21.28
CA LEU A 131 11.69 5.54 -21.33
C LEU A 131 10.53 5.01 -22.21
N LEU A 132 9.51 5.83 -22.48
CA LEU A 132 8.36 5.49 -23.33
C LEU A 132 8.44 6.11 -24.74
N ASP A 133 9.54 6.79 -25.08
CA ASP A 133 9.76 7.31 -26.43
C ASP A 133 10.49 6.25 -27.27
N GLU A 134 9.76 5.60 -28.18
CA GLU A 134 10.29 4.50 -29.03
C GLU A 134 11.43 4.96 -29.96
N ALA A 135 11.71 6.26 -30.06
CA ALA A 135 12.80 6.83 -30.85
C ALA A 135 14.04 7.29 -30.02
N ALA A 136 14.02 7.18 -28.70
CA ALA A 136 15.11 7.61 -27.81
C ALA A 136 16.14 6.50 -27.50
N ASP A 137 17.35 6.86 -27.06
CA ASP A 137 18.29 5.91 -26.45
C ASP A 137 17.84 5.65 -25.00
N ALA A 138 18.00 4.42 -24.51
CA ALA A 138 17.82 4.10 -23.09
C ALA A 138 18.69 5.00 -22.17
N ARG A 139 19.80 5.53 -22.69
CA ARG A 139 20.61 6.56 -22.02
C ARG A 139 19.88 7.87 -21.76
N ASP A 140 18.98 8.32 -22.65
CA ASP A 140 18.22 9.57 -22.44
C ASP A 140 17.35 9.51 -21.17
N ALA A 141 16.81 8.32 -20.87
CA ALA A 141 16.06 8.06 -19.65
C ALA A 141 16.96 8.01 -18.40
N VAL A 142 18.18 7.46 -18.51
CA VAL A 142 19.17 7.46 -17.41
C VAL A 142 19.62 8.89 -17.10
N ASP A 143 19.95 9.67 -18.12
CA ASP A 143 20.37 11.07 -17.97
C ASP A 143 19.23 11.96 -17.45
N ALA A 144 17.99 11.70 -17.89
CA ALA A 144 16.80 12.37 -17.35
C ALA A 144 16.52 12.01 -15.88
N MET A 145 16.90 10.81 -15.43
CA MET A 145 16.83 10.40 -14.02
C MET A 145 17.97 11.04 -13.21
N ALA A 146 19.20 11.03 -13.73
CA ALA A 146 20.35 11.65 -13.09
C ALA A 146 20.13 13.15 -12.82
N ARG A 147 19.59 13.89 -13.81
CA ARG A 147 19.20 15.31 -13.66
C ARG A 147 18.05 15.56 -12.67
N ALA A 148 17.30 14.53 -12.27
CA ALA A 148 16.17 14.64 -11.36
C ALA A 148 16.51 14.25 -9.90
N MET A 149 17.70 13.69 -9.66
CA MET A 149 18.18 13.30 -8.34
C MET A 149 19.23 14.30 -7.81
N PRO A 150 19.44 14.41 -6.49
CA PRO A 150 20.61 15.09 -5.94
C PRO A 150 21.90 14.38 -6.35
N GLU A 151 22.98 15.15 -6.49
CA GLU A 151 24.32 14.62 -6.76
C GLU A 151 24.75 13.63 -5.64
N PRO A 152 25.16 12.39 -5.99
CA PRO A 152 25.64 11.44 -4.99
C PRO A 152 26.92 11.91 -4.29
N ILE A 153 27.04 11.61 -3.00
CA ILE A 153 28.22 11.95 -2.20
C ILE A 153 29.10 10.74 -1.91
N ASP A 154 30.41 10.98 -1.94
CA ASP A 154 31.49 10.02 -1.70
C ASP A 154 31.89 9.90 -0.22
N HIS A 155 31.14 10.49 0.72
CA HIS A 155 31.59 10.66 2.10
C HIS A 155 30.47 10.67 3.16
N PHE A 156 30.87 10.45 4.41
CA PHE A 156 30.02 10.53 5.59
C PHE A 156 30.76 11.18 6.78
N LEU A 157 30.07 11.36 7.90
CA LEU A 157 30.59 11.94 9.14
C LEU A 157 30.48 10.92 10.28
N VAL A 158 31.61 10.42 10.79
CA VAL A 158 31.63 9.52 11.96
C VAL A 158 31.68 10.35 13.25
N GLN A 159 30.85 10.00 14.23
CA GLN A 159 30.73 10.64 15.54
C GLN A 159 31.29 9.75 16.65
N ALA A 160 31.66 10.36 17.79
CA ALA A 160 32.36 9.68 18.89
C ALA A 160 31.54 8.57 19.59
N ASP A 161 30.22 8.57 19.43
CA ASP A 161 29.28 7.57 19.97
C ASP A 161 29.01 6.41 18.98
N LEU A 162 29.84 6.27 17.94
CA LEU A 162 29.73 5.30 16.85
C LEU A 162 28.51 5.51 15.91
N THR A 163 27.89 6.68 15.98
CA THR A 163 26.90 7.14 14.99
C THR A 163 27.62 7.64 13.73
N ILE A 164 27.02 7.41 12.57
CA ILE A 164 27.49 7.88 11.26
C ILE A 164 26.36 8.67 10.60
N VAL A 165 26.61 9.94 10.34
CA VAL A 165 25.67 10.85 9.68
C VAL A 165 26.04 11.00 8.20
N VAL A 166 25.04 10.77 7.35
CA VAL A 166 25.15 10.76 5.90
C VAL A 166 24.27 11.91 5.36
N PRO A 167 24.87 13.05 4.95
CA PRO A 167 24.13 14.29 4.68
C PRO A 167 23.44 14.35 3.30
N GLY A 168 23.52 13.29 2.49
CA GLY A 168 22.96 13.20 1.14
C GLY A 168 22.98 11.75 0.63
N PRO A 169 22.46 11.46 -0.57
CA PRO A 169 22.50 10.12 -1.13
C PRO A 169 23.96 9.68 -1.37
N LEU A 170 24.40 8.58 -0.77
CA LEU A 170 25.75 8.06 -1.02
C LEU A 170 25.87 7.49 -2.44
N GLU A 171 27.09 7.51 -2.99
CA GLU A 171 27.45 6.66 -4.13
C GLU A 171 27.05 5.19 -3.87
N ARG A 172 26.57 4.49 -4.91
CA ARG A 172 25.97 3.15 -4.76
C ARG A 172 26.90 2.14 -4.07
N GLU A 173 28.18 2.11 -4.43
CA GLU A 173 29.15 1.20 -3.83
C GLU A 173 29.42 1.57 -2.36
N LEU A 174 29.55 2.86 -2.06
CA LEU A 174 29.75 3.36 -0.71
C LEU A 174 28.54 3.07 0.20
N ALA A 175 27.32 3.22 -0.33
CA ALA A 175 26.09 2.84 0.37
C ALA A 175 26.07 1.34 0.72
N GLN A 176 26.46 0.48 -0.22
CA GLN A 176 26.57 -0.97 0.00
C GLN A 176 27.68 -1.34 1.00
N HIS A 177 28.82 -0.65 0.94
CA HIS A 177 29.92 -0.83 1.88
C HIS A 177 29.57 -0.40 3.30
N LEU A 178 28.90 0.75 3.46
CA LEU A 178 28.42 1.23 4.76
C LEU A 178 27.34 0.30 5.35
N ALA A 179 26.37 -0.13 4.54
CA ALA A 179 25.31 -1.03 4.97
C ALA A 179 25.81 -2.43 5.41
N ALA A 180 27.00 -2.84 4.97
CA ALA A 180 27.63 -4.08 5.44
C ALA A 180 28.22 -3.97 6.87
N VAL A 181 28.57 -2.77 7.34
CA VAL A 181 29.26 -2.53 8.63
C VAL A 181 28.43 -1.76 9.65
N ALA A 182 27.35 -1.09 9.22
CA ALA A 182 26.53 -0.23 10.07
C ALA A 182 25.03 -0.39 9.75
N THR A 183 24.19 -0.37 10.79
CA THR A 183 22.73 -0.49 10.66
C THR A 183 22.08 0.88 10.60
N VAL A 184 21.07 1.08 9.75
CA VAL A 184 20.26 2.32 9.74
C VAL A 184 19.51 2.45 11.07
N GLU A 185 19.71 3.57 11.76
CA GLU A 185 18.99 3.97 12.98
C GLU A 185 17.86 4.95 12.67
N SER A 186 18.07 5.86 11.71
CA SER A 186 17.04 6.80 11.26
C SER A 186 17.17 7.12 9.77
N ALA A 187 16.01 7.17 9.09
CA ALA A 187 15.89 7.59 7.70
C ALA A 187 15.19 8.95 7.64
N GLY A 188 15.97 10.03 7.60
CA GLY A 188 15.50 11.40 7.54
C GLY A 188 16.16 12.20 6.41
N ALA A 189 16.18 13.53 6.55
CA ALA A 189 16.86 14.42 5.59
C ALA A 189 18.39 14.17 5.52
N ALA A 190 18.98 13.68 6.62
CA ALA A 190 20.22 12.94 6.62
C ALA A 190 19.92 11.50 7.05
N MET A 191 20.62 10.53 6.45
CA MET A 191 20.56 9.13 6.90
C MET A 191 21.48 8.98 8.12
N VAL A 192 21.01 8.28 9.15
CA VAL A 192 21.78 8.02 10.37
C VAL A 192 21.96 6.52 10.51
N TYR A 193 23.22 6.08 10.58
CA TYR A 193 23.61 4.70 10.80
C TYR A 193 24.34 4.57 12.15
N ARG A 194 24.28 3.40 12.77
CA ARG A 194 25.08 3.06 13.96
C ARG A 194 25.99 1.89 13.67
N VAL A 195 27.26 2.00 14.09
CA VAL A 195 28.18 0.86 14.15
C VAL A 195 28.05 0.18 15.50
N SER A 196 28.04 -1.16 15.51
CA SER A 196 27.93 -1.98 16.71
C SER A 196 28.81 -3.23 16.59
N GLU A 197 29.05 -3.91 17.72
CA GLU A 197 29.69 -5.24 17.69
C GLU A 197 28.93 -6.22 16.78
N GLN A 198 27.59 -6.15 16.73
CA GLN A 198 26.78 -7.03 15.89
C GLN A 198 26.95 -6.72 14.40
N SER A 199 27.02 -5.44 14.01
CA SER A 199 27.19 -5.06 12.60
C SER A 199 28.62 -5.31 12.09
N ILE A 200 29.64 -5.12 12.94
CA ILE A 200 31.04 -5.51 12.62
C ILE A 200 31.17 -7.04 12.54
N ARG A 201 30.55 -7.80 13.45
CA ARG A 201 30.49 -9.28 13.36
C ARG A 201 29.85 -9.71 12.04
N HIS A 202 28.71 -9.12 11.68
CA HIS A 202 28.03 -9.42 10.42
C HIS A 202 28.91 -9.13 9.19
N ALA A 203 29.65 -8.01 9.18
CA ALA A 203 30.60 -7.71 8.10
C ALA A 203 31.65 -8.82 7.94
N LEU A 204 32.22 -9.31 9.05
CA LEU A 204 33.19 -10.41 9.09
C LEU A 204 32.57 -11.74 8.65
N ASP A 205 31.32 -12.03 9.03
CA ASP A 205 30.57 -13.22 8.61
C ASP A 205 30.31 -13.24 7.09
N VAL A 206 30.11 -12.08 6.47
CA VAL A 206 29.98 -11.90 5.00
C VAL A 206 31.37 -11.70 4.34
N GLY A 207 32.47 -12.01 5.04
CA GLY A 207 33.81 -12.08 4.48
C GLY A 207 34.52 -10.73 4.27
N LYS A 208 34.04 -9.64 4.86
CA LYS A 208 34.81 -8.38 4.94
C LYS A 208 35.96 -8.53 5.93
N THR A 209 37.08 -7.84 5.69
CA THR A 209 38.25 -7.91 6.58
C THR A 209 38.36 -6.68 7.50
N ARG A 210 39.06 -6.86 8.63
CA ARG A 210 39.46 -5.80 9.56
C ARG A 210 40.10 -4.60 8.83
N ASP A 211 41.06 -4.89 7.97
CA ASP A 211 41.84 -3.88 7.26
C ASP A 211 40.99 -3.14 6.22
N TRP A 212 40.06 -3.84 5.55
CA TRP A 212 39.07 -3.22 4.66
C TRP A 212 38.10 -2.29 5.42
N MET A 213 37.68 -2.65 6.64
CA MET A 213 36.83 -1.78 7.47
C MET A 213 37.59 -0.51 7.88
N HIS A 214 38.85 -0.62 8.31
CA HIS A 214 39.69 0.54 8.61
C HIS A 214 39.89 1.43 7.37
N GLN A 215 40.13 0.85 6.19
CA GLN A 215 40.25 1.58 4.92
C GLN A 215 38.95 2.29 4.51
N LEU A 216 37.78 1.65 4.70
CA LEU A 216 36.47 2.24 4.40
C LEU A 216 36.26 3.54 5.21
N PHE A 217 36.48 3.48 6.53
CA PHE A 217 36.30 4.65 7.39
C PHE A 217 37.39 5.72 7.16
N ALA A 218 38.65 5.32 6.95
CA ALA A 218 39.75 6.25 6.71
C ALA A 218 39.64 6.99 5.35
N LYS A 219 39.07 6.35 4.32
CA LYS A 219 38.89 6.97 2.99
C LYS A 219 37.65 7.85 2.91
N HIS A 220 36.54 7.44 3.51
CA HIS A 220 35.22 8.05 3.27
C HIS A 220 34.67 8.88 4.45
N SER A 221 35.33 8.93 5.61
CA SER A 221 34.96 9.84 6.69
C SER A 221 35.55 11.24 6.49
N LYS A 222 34.73 12.28 6.51
CA LYS A 222 35.19 13.69 6.58
C LYS A 222 35.58 14.15 8.00
N THR A 223 35.20 13.40 9.02
CA THR A 223 35.68 13.58 10.41
C THR A 223 36.80 12.59 10.73
N PRO A 224 37.73 12.91 11.65
CA PRO A 224 38.70 11.94 12.14
C PRO A 224 38.00 10.70 12.71
N VAL A 225 38.45 9.50 12.32
CA VAL A 225 37.88 8.24 12.79
C VAL A 225 38.08 8.12 14.31
N PRO A 226 37.01 7.96 15.12
CA PRO A 226 37.14 7.89 16.57
C PRO A 226 37.89 6.65 17.02
N GLN A 227 38.80 6.79 17.99
CA GLN A 227 39.60 5.68 18.52
C GLN A 227 38.75 4.50 19.05
N GLY A 228 37.53 4.78 19.54
CA GLY A 228 36.58 3.75 19.96
C GLY A 228 36.07 2.87 18.81
N LEU A 229 35.93 3.41 17.59
CA LEU A 229 35.58 2.64 16.40
C LEU A 229 36.75 1.75 15.98
N THR A 230 37.97 2.30 15.95
CA THR A 230 39.20 1.55 15.67
C THR A 230 39.35 0.35 16.61
N TYR A 231 39.21 0.58 17.93
CA TYR A 231 39.29 -0.46 18.95
C TYR A 231 38.19 -1.52 18.79
N LEU A 232 36.95 -1.13 18.51
CA LEU A 232 35.84 -2.07 18.33
C LEU A 232 36.04 -2.96 17.10
N ILE A 233 36.55 -2.41 15.99
CA ILE A 233 36.89 -3.18 14.79
C ILE A 233 37.98 -4.22 15.09
N ASP A 234 39.06 -3.80 15.76
CA ASP A 234 40.19 -4.69 16.08
C ASP A 234 39.81 -5.79 17.08
N ASP A 235 39.06 -5.47 18.13
CA ASP A 235 38.65 -6.45 19.14
C ASP A 235 37.62 -7.46 18.60
N VAL A 236 36.61 -7.01 17.84
CA VAL A 236 35.63 -7.93 17.25
C VAL A 236 36.28 -8.80 16.17
N ALA A 237 37.20 -8.25 15.36
CA ALA A 237 37.98 -9.04 14.41
C ALA A 237 38.90 -10.07 15.10
N ARG A 238 39.46 -9.75 16.26
CA ARG A 238 40.26 -10.68 17.08
C ARG A 238 39.40 -11.79 17.72
N ARG A 239 38.13 -11.49 18.06
CA ARG A 239 37.17 -12.45 18.64
C ARG A 239 36.47 -13.32 17.59
N HIS A 240 36.43 -12.88 16.32
CA HIS A 240 35.85 -13.63 15.20
C HIS A 240 36.70 -14.85 14.82
N GLY A 241 36.06 -15.88 14.24
CA GLY A 241 36.75 -17.07 13.69
C GLY A 241 37.52 -17.97 14.68
N GLN A 242 37.51 -17.67 15.98
CA GLN A 242 38.19 -18.47 17.02
C GLN A 242 37.58 -19.87 17.16
N LEU A 243 36.24 -19.96 17.15
CA LEU A 243 35.52 -21.22 17.04
C LEU A 243 35.29 -21.52 15.55
N ARG A 244 35.66 -22.73 15.12
CA ARG A 244 35.51 -23.19 13.73
C ARG A 244 34.57 -24.38 13.68
N ILE A 245 33.46 -24.23 12.96
CA ILE A 245 32.48 -25.28 12.70
C ILE A 245 32.78 -25.87 11.31
N GLY A 246 32.57 -27.18 11.13
CA GLY A 246 32.75 -27.85 9.85
C GLY A 246 31.80 -29.04 9.71
N MET A 247 31.61 -29.52 8.49
CA MET A 247 30.77 -30.68 8.22
C MET A 247 31.40 -31.97 8.74
N ALA A 248 30.63 -32.72 9.54
CA ALA A 248 30.91 -34.09 9.95
C ALA A 248 29.56 -34.82 10.03
N ALA A 249 29.33 -35.79 9.16
CA ALA A 249 28.13 -36.64 9.17
C ALA A 249 28.34 -37.92 10.00
N SER A 250 29.59 -38.25 10.30
CA SER A 250 30.00 -39.33 11.19
C SER A 250 31.35 -39.03 11.85
N PHE A 251 31.61 -39.71 12.96
CA PHE A 251 32.91 -39.72 13.63
C PHE A 251 33.39 -41.16 13.84
N VAL A 252 34.70 -41.32 14.03
CA VAL A 252 35.35 -42.58 14.38
C VAL A 252 36.16 -42.34 15.65
N ARG A 253 35.76 -43.00 16.73
CA ARG A 253 36.47 -43.03 18.01
C ARG A 253 37.31 -44.31 18.07
N CYS A 254 38.56 -44.20 18.52
CA CYS A 254 39.41 -45.36 18.77
C CYS A 254 40.35 -45.10 19.95
N GLU A 255 40.57 -46.09 20.80
CA GLU A 255 41.42 -45.94 22.00
C GLU A 255 42.92 -46.11 21.71
N ASP A 256 43.27 -46.74 20.58
CA ASP A 256 44.64 -46.75 20.04
C ASP A 256 44.78 -45.73 18.88
N PRO A 257 45.62 -44.69 19.04
CA PRO A 257 45.93 -43.75 17.97
C PRO A 257 46.57 -44.40 16.73
N THR A 258 47.26 -45.54 16.89
CA THR A 258 47.91 -46.26 15.80
C THR A 258 46.87 -46.89 14.88
N LEU A 259 45.91 -47.61 15.46
CA LEU A 259 44.77 -48.18 14.74
C LEU A 259 43.89 -47.09 14.10
N LEU A 260 43.71 -45.93 14.74
CA LEU A 260 43.03 -44.80 14.11
C LEU A 260 43.79 -44.26 12.90
N ALA A 261 45.11 -44.09 12.99
CA ALA A 261 45.92 -43.62 11.87
C ALA A 261 45.86 -44.60 10.67
N GLN A 262 45.86 -45.92 10.95
CA GLN A 262 45.67 -46.95 9.93
C GLN A 262 44.26 -46.88 9.29
N ALA A 263 43.20 -46.71 10.10
CA ALA A 263 41.82 -46.59 9.61
C ALA A 263 41.59 -45.32 8.78
N VAL A 264 42.24 -44.21 9.15
CA VAL A 264 42.24 -42.96 8.38
C VAL A 264 42.95 -43.15 7.04
N ALA A 265 44.14 -43.78 7.03
CA ALA A 265 44.92 -44.02 5.80
C ALA A 265 44.22 -45.00 4.84
N ALA A 266 43.54 -46.03 5.36
CA ALA A 266 42.77 -46.98 4.54
C ALA A 266 41.45 -46.41 4.01
N GLY A 267 41.00 -45.25 4.53
CA GLY A 267 39.71 -44.64 4.24
C GLY A 267 39.78 -43.40 3.34
N GLU A 268 40.68 -43.36 2.35
CA GLU A 268 40.85 -42.19 1.46
C GLU A 268 39.53 -41.72 0.83
N SER A 269 38.70 -42.66 0.37
CA SER A 269 37.38 -42.38 -0.23
C SER A 269 36.35 -41.79 0.75
N LEU A 270 36.57 -41.93 2.06
CA LEU A 270 35.70 -41.42 3.12
C LEU A 270 36.08 -40.01 3.59
N GLN A 271 37.19 -39.44 3.11
CA GLN A 271 37.73 -38.16 3.57
C GLN A 271 37.89 -38.08 5.11
N LEU A 272 38.33 -39.19 5.73
CA LEU A 272 38.54 -39.25 7.17
C LEU A 272 39.63 -38.26 7.60
N ARG A 273 39.32 -37.39 8.56
CA ARG A 273 40.25 -36.39 9.11
C ARG A 273 40.31 -36.51 10.63
N ALA A 274 41.49 -36.81 11.17
CA ALA A 274 41.75 -36.76 12.60
C ALA A 274 41.51 -35.34 13.16
N LEU A 275 40.79 -35.24 14.27
CA LEU A 275 40.65 -34.02 15.08
C LEU A 275 41.43 -34.12 16.40
N ALA A 276 41.63 -35.35 16.89
CA ALA A 276 42.43 -35.69 18.05
C ALA A 276 43.12 -37.06 17.81
N PRO A 277 44.13 -37.46 18.59
CA PRO A 277 44.79 -38.76 18.42
C PRO A 277 43.86 -39.97 18.48
N THR A 278 42.70 -39.84 19.12
CA THR A 278 41.68 -40.89 19.34
C THR A 278 40.35 -40.62 18.65
N VAL A 279 40.22 -39.53 17.87
CA VAL A 279 38.97 -39.14 17.19
C VAL A 279 39.22 -38.59 15.78
N ALA A 280 38.58 -39.18 14.79
CA ALA A 280 38.47 -38.66 13.42
C ALA A 280 37.01 -38.35 13.04
N VAL A 281 36.81 -37.50 12.03
CA VAL A 281 35.49 -37.22 11.44
C VAL A 281 35.47 -37.49 9.94
N SER A 282 34.28 -37.75 9.39
CA SER A 282 34.03 -37.87 7.95
C SER A 282 32.77 -37.07 7.56
N PRO A 283 32.73 -36.48 6.35
CA PRO A 283 31.49 -35.96 5.77
C PRO A 283 30.53 -37.05 5.27
N ALA A 284 30.96 -38.33 5.23
CA ALA A 284 30.13 -39.44 4.77
C ALA A 284 29.18 -39.97 5.87
N PRO A 285 27.99 -40.48 5.51
CA PRO A 285 27.06 -41.13 6.44
C PRO A 285 27.68 -42.30 7.20
N ILE A 286 27.25 -42.50 8.45
CA ILE A 286 27.74 -43.58 9.32
C ILE A 286 27.67 -44.98 8.67
N ALA A 287 26.64 -45.26 7.86
CA ALA A 287 26.49 -46.54 7.16
C ALA A 287 27.58 -46.79 6.11
N GLU A 288 28.04 -45.74 5.41
CA GLU A 288 29.10 -45.84 4.39
C GLU A 288 30.47 -46.02 5.06
N VAL A 289 30.75 -45.27 6.12
CA VAL A 289 31.98 -45.41 6.92
C VAL A 289 32.09 -46.81 7.54
N LEU A 290 31.00 -47.33 8.10
CA LEU A 290 30.95 -48.72 8.62
C LEU A 290 31.21 -49.76 7.54
N ALA A 291 30.64 -49.59 6.33
CA ALA A 291 30.80 -50.53 5.22
C ALA A 291 32.23 -50.52 4.67
N ALA A 292 32.79 -49.33 4.42
CA ALA A 292 34.12 -49.16 3.85
C ALA A 292 35.23 -49.58 4.81
N LEU A 293 35.15 -49.23 6.10
CA LEU A 293 36.13 -49.68 7.10
C LEU A 293 36.11 -51.20 7.30
N ARG A 294 34.93 -51.85 7.20
CA ARG A 294 34.84 -53.33 7.15
C ARG A 294 35.45 -53.91 5.89
N GLY A 295 35.24 -53.27 4.73
CA GLY A 295 35.89 -53.64 3.47
C GLY A 295 37.41 -53.55 3.52
N ALA A 296 37.94 -52.59 4.29
CA ALA A 296 39.36 -52.43 4.58
C ALA A 296 39.90 -53.33 5.73
N GLY A 297 39.09 -54.26 6.25
CA GLY A 297 39.52 -55.25 7.25
C GLY A 297 39.43 -54.81 8.72
N PHE A 298 38.93 -53.60 9.01
CA PHE A 298 38.69 -53.15 10.38
C PHE A 298 37.36 -53.70 10.93
N ALA A 299 37.21 -53.72 12.26
CA ALA A 299 36.01 -54.20 12.95
C ALA A 299 35.21 -53.05 13.63
N PRO A 300 34.69 -52.05 12.89
CA PRO A 300 34.00 -50.92 13.48
C PRO A 300 32.60 -51.30 14.02
N ALA A 301 32.39 -50.94 15.27
CA ALA A 301 31.08 -50.81 15.90
C ALA A 301 30.47 -49.43 15.61
N ALA A 302 29.14 -49.30 15.74
CA ALA A 302 28.46 -48.02 15.60
C ALA A 302 27.97 -47.55 16.96
N GLU A 303 28.24 -46.29 17.31
CA GLU A 303 27.79 -45.67 18.57
C GLU A 303 26.55 -44.79 18.33
N ASP A 304 25.64 -44.74 19.31
CA ASP A 304 24.54 -43.77 19.34
C ASP A 304 24.94 -42.46 20.06
N SER A 305 23.98 -41.53 20.22
CA SER A 305 24.22 -40.25 20.90
C SER A 305 24.51 -40.36 22.42
N SER A 306 24.47 -41.56 23.00
CA SER A 306 24.91 -41.85 24.37
C SER A 306 26.29 -42.51 24.43
N GLY A 307 26.88 -42.87 23.29
CA GLY A 307 28.08 -43.70 23.20
C GLY A 307 27.80 -45.22 23.32
N SER A 308 26.52 -45.62 23.31
CA SER A 308 26.14 -47.04 23.37
C SER A 308 26.27 -47.69 21.99
N VAL A 309 26.74 -48.94 21.93
CA VAL A 309 26.91 -49.66 20.65
C VAL A 309 25.57 -50.17 20.13
N VAL A 310 25.24 -49.84 18.87
CA VAL A 310 23.93 -50.13 18.23
C VAL A 310 24.09 -50.86 16.89
N ASP A 311 23.19 -51.81 16.62
CA ASP A 311 23.14 -52.58 15.36
C ASP A 311 22.34 -51.84 14.27
N ILE A 312 23.03 -51.06 13.43
CA ILE A 312 22.43 -50.27 12.33
C ILE A 312 22.15 -51.16 11.09
N ARG A 313 21.54 -52.33 11.28
CA ARG A 313 21.00 -53.13 10.16
C ARG A 313 19.71 -52.48 9.63
N PRO A 314 19.56 -52.30 8.31
CA PRO A 314 18.39 -51.63 7.75
C PRO A 314 17.11 -52.47 7.95
N ARG A 315 16.25 -52.04 8.87
CA ARG A 315 14.86 -52.49 8.98
C ARG A 315 14.00 -51.61 8.06
N GLY A 316 13.25 -52.24 7.14
CA GLY A 316 12.49 -51.52 6.12
C GLY A 316 11.37 -50.62 6.70
N ALA A 317 11.23 -49.42 6.15
CA ALA A 317 10.25 -48.41 6.59
C ALA A 317 9.12 -48.21 5.56
N ARG A 318 7.99 -47.62 6.00
CA ARG A 318 6.87 -47.19 5.14
C ARG A 318 6.64 -45.68 5.28
N VAL A 319 6.24 -45.02 4.19
CA VAL A 319 6.12 -43.55 4.10
C VAL A 319 4.64 -43.11 4.17
N PRO A 320 4.27 -42.13 5.01
CA PRO A 320 2.92 -41.55 5.05
C PRO A 320 2.73 -40.40 4.04
N ALA A 321 1.47 -40.07 3.71
CA ALA A 321 1.12 -39.08 2.65
C ALA A 321 0.61 -37.72 3.21
N PRO A 322 0.68 -36.61 2.43
CA PRO A 322 0.40 -35.25 2.91
C PRO A 322 -1.09 -34.79 2.78
N GLN A 323 -1.46 -33.69 3.45
CA GLN A 323 -2.81 -33.07 3.41
C GLN A 323 -2.83 -31.62 2.85
N PRO A 324 -3.97 -31.14 2.27
CA PRO A 324 -4.13 -29.80 1.65
C PRO A 324 -4.69 -28.70 2.59
N ARG A 325 -4.76 -27.43 2.09
CA ARG A 325 -5.14 -26.20 2.84
C ARG A 325 -6.35 -25.43 2.22
N ARG A 326 -6.85 -24.36 2.88
CA ARG A 326 -8.10 -23.58 2.58
C ARG A 326 -7.88 -22.04 2.47
N THR A 327 -8.92 -21.29 2.04
CA THR A 327 -8.91 -19.83 1.69
C THR A 327 -10.10 -18.99 2.27
N TYR A 328 -10.19 -17.69 1.92
CA TYR A 328 -10.83 -16.56 2.67
C TYR A 328 -12.20 -16.01 2.08
N ARG A 329 -12.86 -15.01 2.73
CA ARG A 329 -14.22 -14.47 2.39
C ARG A 329 -14.44 -12.97 2.78
N GLY A 330 -15.42 -12.27 2.18
CA GLY A 330 -15.74 -10.82 2.37
C GLY A 330 -17.12 -10.44 2.96
N ALA A 331 -17.51 -9.16 2.82
CA ALA A 331 -18.54 -8.44 3.62
C ALA A 331 -20.03 -8.56 3.17
N SER A 332 -20.96 -7.96 3.95
CA SER A 332 -22.42 -8.18 3.90
C SER A 332 -23.25 -7.04 3.26
N ARG A 333 -24.52 -7.31 2.92
CA ARG A 333 -25.46 -6.42 2.20
C ARG A 333 -26.66 -5.97 3.08
N PRO A 334 -27.29 -4.80 2.80
CA PRO A 334 -28.50 -4.33 3.51
C PRO A 334 -29.73 -5.24 3.33
N ASN A 335 -30.71 -5.15 4.25
CA ASN A 335 -32.00 -5.84 4.13
C ASN A 335 -33.06 -4.98 3.39
N ALA A 336 -34.12 -5.63 2.89
CA ALA A 336 -35.16 -4.98 2.08
C ALA A 336 -35.99 -3.94 2.87
N GLU A 337 -36.33 -4.22 4.14
CA GLU A 337 -37.09 -3.30 4.99
C GLU A 337 -36.41 -1.94 5.15
N SER A 338 -35.08 -1.96 5.33
CA SER A 338 -34.26 -0.75 5.42
C SER A 338 -34.31 0.09 4.14
N LEU A 339 -34.35 -0.56 2.96
CA LEU A 339 -34.43 0.14 1.67
C LEU A 339 -35.80 0.76 1.44
N ASN A 340 -36.88 0.04 1.80
CA ASN A 340 -38.25 0.54 1.73
C ASN A 340 -38.43 1.80 2.60
N ALA A 341 -37.89 1.80 3.83
CA ALA A 341 -37.93 2.95 4.72
C ALA A 341 -37.21 4.18 4.14
N VAL A 342 -36.06 4.00 3.46
CA VAL A 342 -35.34 5.08 2.77
C VAL A 342 -36.17 5.67 1.62
N VAL A 343 -36.79 4.84 0.78
CA VAL A 343 -37.62 5.33 -0.35
C VAL A 343 -38.84 6.11 0.16
N ALA A 344 -39.49 5.66 1.23
CA ALA A 344 -40.60 6.40 1.85
C ALA A 344 -40.19 7.81 2.35
N VAL A 345 -38.98 7.95 2.93
CA VAL A 345 -38.46 9.27 3.33
C VAL A 345 -38.16 10.15 2.12
N LEU A 346 -37.54 9.59 1.07
CA LEU A 346 -37.24 10.30 -0.18
C LEU A 346 -38.50 10.88 -0.82
N ARG A 347 -39.58 10.09 -0.90
CA ARG A 347 -40.90 10.53 -1.39
C ARG A 347 -41.51 11.63 -0.55
N ARG A 348 -41.48 11.49 0.79
CA ARG A 348 -42.07 12.48 1.70
C ARG A 348 -41.38 13.84 1.60
N VAL A 349 -40.08 13.88 1.30
CA VAL A 349 -39.33 15.13 1.15
C VAL A 349 -39.51 15.76 -0.25
N THR A 350 -39.66 14.99 -1.33
CA THR A 350 -40.00 15.57 -2.65
C THR A 350 -41.43 16.08 -2.75
N ALA A 351 -42.34 15.63 -1.89
CA ALA A 351 -43.70 16.18 -1.78
C ALA A 351 -43.80 17.50 -0.98
N ALA A 352 -42.70 18.01 -0.41
CA ALA A 352 -42.73 19.20 0.45
C ALA A 352 -42.59 20.52 -0.37
N PRO A 353 -43.46 21.52 -0.18
CA PRO A 353 -43.54 22.69 -1.06
C PRO A 353 -42.52 23.78 -0.71
N PHE A 354 -41.35 23.74 -1.36
CA PHE A 354 -40.30 24.78 -1.22
C PHE A 354 -39.91 25.40 -2.57
N GLY A 355 -40.78 26.27 -3.10
CA GLY A 355 -40.52 27.08 -4.30
C GLY A 355 -39.75 28.37 -4.01
N ASN A 356 -39.17 28.96 -5.06
CA ASN A 356 -38.36 30.19 -4.98
C ASN A 356 -39.18 31.42 -4.51
N ILE A 357 -39.09 31.78 -3.23
CA ILE A 357 -39.57 33.06 -2.71
C ILE A 357 -38.37 33.98 -2.48
N ARG A 358 -38.27 35.06 -3.26
CA ARG A 358 -37.34 36.18 -2.96
C ARG A 358 -37.88 36.96 -1.76
N VAL A 359 -37.22 36.82 -0.61
CA VAL A 359 -37.54 37.62 0.59
C VAL A 359 -37.01 39.05 0.39
N ASP A 360 -37.76 40.05 0.87
CA ASP A 360 -37.35 41.45 0.81
C ASP A 360 -36.03 41.68 1.60
N PRO A 361 -35.02 42.38 1.05
CA PRO A 361 -33.76 42.64 1.74
C PRO A 361 -33.89 43.41 3.06
N ALA A 362 -34.85 44.32 3.18
CA ALA A 362 -35.08 45.09 4.40
C ALA A 362 -35.69 44.20 5.50
N VAL A 363 -36.65 43.35 5.14
CA VAL A 363 -37.23 42.35 6.06
C VAL A 363 -36.16 41.33 6.49
N THR A 364 -35.36 40.85 5.54
CA THR A 364 -34.22 39.95 5.79
C THR A 364 -33.22 40.57 6.76
N MET A 365 -32.81 41.83 6.55
CA MET A 365 -31.93 42.57 7.45
C MET A 365 -32.53 42.70 8.85
N SER A 366 -33.83 42.98 8.94
CA SER A 366 -34.56 43.15 10.20
C SER A 366 -34.61 41.84 11.01
N LEU A 367 -34.90 40.72 10.36
CA LEU A 367 -34.89 39.38 10.98
C LEU A 367 -33.49 38.99 11.48
N LEU A 368 -32.45 39.21 10.68
CA LEU A 368 -31.07 38.90 11.07
C LEU A 368 -30.58 39.79 12.23
N GLN A 369 -30.91 41.09 12.23
CA GLN A 369 -30.58 41.99 13.35
C GLN A 369 -31.36 41.66 14.62
N ARG A 370 -32.62 41.25 14.49
CA ARG A 370 -33.45 40.80 15.61
C ARG A 370 -32.87 39.53 16.25
N ALA A 371 -32.64 38.49 15.46
CA ALA A 371 -32.07 37.23 15.94
C ALA A 371 -30.67 37.41 16.56
N ALA A 372 -29.84 38.33 16.05
CA ALA A 372 -28.55 38.66 16.65
C ALA A 372 -28.65 39.39 18.01
N ARG A 373 -29.81 39.96 18.37
CA ARG A 373 -30.07 40.53 19.71
C ARG A 373 -30.72 39.51 20.64
N GLU A 374 -31.65 38.71 20.13
CA GLU A 374 -32.38 37.68 20.89
C GLU A 374 -31.60 36.35 21.00
N GLN A 375 -30.46 36.24 20.30
CA GLN A 375 -29.59 35.05 20.18
C GLN A 375 -30.29 33.81 19.58
N ASP A 376 -31.33 34.04 18.79
CA ASP A 376 -32.19 33.00 18.23
C ASP A 376 -31.55 32.29 17.02
N THR A 377 -31.70 30.97 16.94
CA THR A 377 -31.08 30.16 15.86
C THR A 377 -31.94 30.19 14.60
N LEU A 378 -31.30 30.40 13.44
CA LEU A 378 -31.97 30.54 12.14
C LEU A 378 -31.55 29.45 11.16
N VAL A 379 -32.47 29.08 10.27
CA VAL A 379 -32.17 28.36 9.03
C VAL A 379 -32.08 29.38 7.90
N ILE A 380 -30.93 29.45 7.22
CA ILE A 380 -30.71 30.34 6.09
C ILE A 380 -30.47 29.55 4.79
N GLY A 381 -31.06 30.00 3.70
CA GLY A 381 -30.61 29.67 2.34
C GLY A 381 -29.48 30.61 1.96
N TYR A 382 -28.33 30.07 1.54
CA TYR A 382 -27.13 30.85 1.23
C TYR A 382 -26.43 30.33 -0.03
N HIS A 383 -26.19 31.23 -0.98
CA HIS A 383 -25.45 30.94 -2.21
C HIS A 383 -23.94 31.19 -2.00
N ASP A 384 -23.15 30.13 -2.04
CA ASP A 384 -21.72 30.21 -1.79
C ASP A 384 -20.94 30.95 -2.89
N ALA A 385 -19.62 31.07 -2.75
CA ALA A 385 -18.76 31.80 -3.68
C ALA A 385 -18.87 31.30 -5.14
N ALA A 386 -19.10 30.00 -5.35
CA ALA A 386 -19.28 29.35 -6.64
C ALA A 386 -20.73 29.40 -7.16
N GLY A 387 -21.65 30.01 -6.41
CA GLY A 387 -23.07 30.14 -6.75
C GLY A 387 -23.94 28.97 -6.28
N VAL A 388 -23.37 28.00 -5.55
CA VAL A 388 -24.09 26.81 -5.09
C VAL A 388 -25.03 27.19 -3.94
N ALA A 389 -26.32 26.92 -4.11
CA ALA A 389 -27.32 27.12 -3.07
C ALA A 389 -27.15 26.06 -1.96
N THR A 390 -26.94 26.52 -0.71
CA THR A 390 -26.81 25.66 0.47
C THR A 390 -27.75 26.13 1.56
N GLN A 391 -28.38 25.21 2.30
CA GLN A 391 -29.10 25.55 3.54
C GLN A 391 -28.16 25.36 4.73
N ARG A 392 -28.22 26.26 5.72
CA ARG A 392 -27.40 26.21 6.93
C ARG A 392 -28.21 26.60 8.17
N VAL A 393 -27.94 25.92 9.27
CA VAL A 393 -28.41 26.32 10.60
C VAL A 393 -27.33 27.18 11.23
N VAL A 394 -27.66 28.42 11.58
CA VAL A 394 -26.71 29.42 12.08
C VAL A 394 -27.23 30.13 13.32
N ALA A 395 -26.34 30.41 14.26
CA ALA A 395 -26.61 31.28 15.42
C ALA A 395 -25.99 32.68 15.17
N PRO A 396 -26.78 33.72 14.89
CA PRO A 396 -26.29 35.08 14.66
C PRO A 396 -25.60 35.68 15.88
N ILE A 397 -24.43 36.29 15.69
CA ILE A 397 -23.70 37.01 16.75
C ILE A 397 -23.66 38.52 16.48
N SER A 398 -23.44 38.94 15.24
CA SER A 398 -23.58 40.36 14.89
C SER A 398 -23.86 40.57 13.40
N VAL A 399 -24.48 41.71 13.09
CA VAL A 399 -24.76 42.16 11.72
C VAL A 399 -24.11 43.53 11.53
N ARG A 400 -23.14 43.64 10.62
CA ARG A 400 -22.38 44.88 10.34
C ARG A 400 -21.99 44.94 8.86
N GLY A 401 -22.02 46.13 8.25
CA GLY A 401 -21.47 46.34 6.90
C GLY A 401 -22.04 45.48 5.77
N GLY A 402 -23.28 44.98 5.89
CA GLY A 402 -23.86 44.05 4.92
C GLY A 402 -23.42 42.58 5.06
N GLN A 403 -22.73 42.25 6.16
CA GLN A 403 -22.37 40.88 6.54
C GLN A 403 -23.00 40.48 7.87
N LEU A 404 -23.29 39.18 7.98
CA LEU A 404 -23.74 38.47 9.18
C LEU A 404 -22.57 37.63 9.70
N VAL A 405 -22.10 37.92 10.91
CA VAL A 405 -21.17 37.07 11.66
C VAL A 405 -22.00 36.09 12.47
N ALA A 406 -21.87 34.80 12.21
CA ALA A 406 -22.66 33.76 12.85
C ALA A 406 -21.86 32.46 13.09
N PHE A 407 -22.27 31.69 14.10
CA PHE A 407 -21.76 30.33 14.30
C PHE A 407 -22.54 29.36 13.40
N ASP A 408 -21.84 28.65 12.51
CA ASP A 408 -22.42 27.66 11.59
C ASP A 408 -22.47 26.30 12.26
N SER A 409 -23.64 25.91 12.77
CA SER A 409 -23.84 24.66 13.51
C SER A 409 -23.50 23.41 12.70
N ALA A 410 -23.57 23.48 11.36
CA ALA A 410 -23.21 22.38 10.47
C ALA A 410 -21.70 22.28 10.18
N SER A 411 -20.90 23.31 10.50
CA SER A 411 -19.43 23.24 10.38
C SER A 411 -18.65 23.61 11.66
N GLY A 412 -19.34 23.80 12.79
CA GLY A 412 -18.76 23.90 14.13
C GLY A 412 -17.90 25.15 14.38
N ARG A 413 -18.10 26.23 13.62
CA ARG A 413 -17.22 27.41 13.65
C ARG A 413 -17.93 28.71 13.31
N LEU A 414 -17.33 29.82 13.75
CA LEU A 414 -17.71 31.17 13.32
C LEU A 414 -17.41 31.38 11.84
N ARG A 415 -18.32 32.07 11.15
CA ARG A 415 -18.23 32.41 9.73
C ARG A 415 -18.95 33.71 9.43
N ASP A 416 -18.43 34.42 8.44
CA ASP A 416 -19.06 35.62 7.88
C ASP A 416 -19.87 35.25 6.63
N PHE A 417 -21.11 35.72 6.59
CA PHE A 417 -22.06 35.49 5.50
C PHE A 417 -22.44 36.83 4.87
N ALA A 418 -22.22 36.97 3.56
CA ALA A 418 -22.60 38.17 2.82
C ALA A 418 -24.12 38.20 2.62
N ILE A 419 -24.82 39.20 3.17
CA ILE A 419 -26.29 39.17 3.29
C ILE A 419 -26.97 39.20 1.92
N HIS A 420 -26.37 39.83 0.90
CA HIS A 420 -26.87 39.80 -0.48
C HIS A 420 -26.83 38.41 -1.15
N ARG A 421 -26.21 37.41 -0.52
CA ARG A 421 -26.19 35.99 -0.96
C ARG A 421 -27.12 35.10 -0.13
N ILE A 422 -27.77 35.65 0.90
CA ILE A 422 -28.82 34.97 1.65
C ILE A 422 -30.12 35.06 0.83
N THR A 423 -30.69 33.90 0.48
CA THR A 423 -31.89 33.81 -0.36
C THR A 423 -33.16 33.45 0.41
N SER A 424 -33.02 32.93 1.63
CA SER A 424 -34.13 32.79 2.58
C SER A 424 -33.62 32.83 4.03
N VAL A 425 -34.49 33.23 4.95
CA VAL A 425 -34.27 33.21 6.41
C VAL A 425 -35.54 32.73 7.09
N VAL A 426 -35.43 31.74 7.98
CA VAL A 426 -36.54 31.19 8.77
C VAL A 426 -36.05 30.95 10.20
N SER A 427 -36.88 31.19 11.21
CA SER A 427 -36.56 30.78 12.59
C SER A 427 -36.49 29.25 12.69
N ALA A 428 -35.41 28.70 13.25
CA ALA A 428 -35.30 27.25 13.45
C ALA A 428 -36.33 26.71 14.45
N ASN A 429 -36.89 27.60 15.30
CA ASN A 429 -37.86 27.28 16.34
C ASN A 429 -39.33 27.47 15.91
N GLY A 430 -39.60 27.81 14.65
CA GLY A 430 -40.96 27.76 14.07
C GLY A 430 -41.97 28.78 14.63
N ARG A 431 -41.53 30.00 14.90
CA ARG A 431 -42.37 31.19 15.16
C ARG A 431 -41.96 32.35 14.27
#